data_AF-G4ZFE0-F1
#
_entry.id   AF-G4ZFE0-F1
#
_cell.length_a   1.000
_cell.length_b   1.000
_cell.length_c   1.000
_cell.angle_alpha   90.00
_cell.angle_beta   90.00
_cell.angle_gamma   90.00
#
_symmetry.space_group_name_H-M   'P 1'
#
loop_
_entity.id
_entity.type
_entity.pdbx_description
1 polymer ?
#
loop_
_entity_poly.entity_id
_entity_poly.type
_entity_poly.pdbx_seq_one_letter_code
_entity_poly.pdbx_strand_id
1 'polypeptide(L)'
;SSGSSDVDCPAFCFAVMRPVYDTNGVQYSNECEMRRAKCQGKEKRKSMEEIYADYKKRYGKLPFGADADSKGSDSSAATGSDCPLVCFDVYDPVHDEQGNTYSNECYMKRAKCK
;
A
#
# COMPACT_ATOMS: atom_id res chain seq x y z
N SER A 1 -35.19 2.77 21.57
CA SER A 1 -33.81 2.77 22.05
C SER A 1 -33.05 1.65 21.37
N SER A 2 -32.46 1.95 20.22
CA SER A 2 -31.67 1.04 19.38
C SER A 2 -30.22 1.05 19.86
N GLY A 3 -29.67 -0.10 20.24
CA GLY A 3 -28.30 -0.17 20.72
C GLY A 3 -27.82 -1.56 21.15
N SER A 4 -28.32 -2.63 20.51
CA SER A 4 -27.64 -3.92 20.58
C SER A 4 -26.40 -3.81 19.69
N SER A 5 -25.32 -3.28 20.25
CA SER A 5 -24.05 -3.14 19.55
C SER A 5 -23.35 -4.49 19.60
N ASP A 6 -23.64 -5.33 18.62
CA ASP A 6 -22.71 -6.34 18.14
C ASP A 6 -21.43 -5.63 17.68
N VAL A 7 -20.56 -5.27 18.62
CA VAL A 7 -19.25 -4.71 18.33
C VAL A 7 -18.44 -5.83 17.70
N ASP A 8 -18.35 -5.81 16.37
CA ASP A 8 -17.50 -6.74 15.63
C ASP A 8 -16.05 -6.57 16.09
N CYS A 9 -15.56 -7.53 16.87
CA CYS A 9 -14.17 -7.55 17.30
C CYS A 9 -13.26 -7.69 16.07
N PRO A 10 -12.08 -7.03 16.07
CA PRO A 10 -11.08 -7.28 15.03
C PRO A 10 -10.71 -8.76 15.00
N ALA A 11 -11.10 -9.46 13.93
CA ALA A 11 -10.79 -10.88 13.74
C ALA A 11 -9.30 -11.13 13.51
N PHE A 12 -8.58 -10.12 12.98
CA PHE A 12 -7.15 -10.16 12.74
C PHE A 12 -6.56 -8.75 12.82
N CYS A 13 -5.31 -8.65 13.26
CA CYS A 13 -4.55 -7.41 13.29
C CYS A 13 -3.22 -7.61 12.57
N PHE A 14 -2.98 -6.79 11.55
CA PHE A 14 -1.71 -6.77 10.83
C PHE A 14 -0.60 -6.17 11.70
N ALA A 15 0.64 -6.60 11.47
CA ALA A 15 1.83 -6.13 12.18
C ALA A 15 2.28 -4.72 11.73
N VAL A 16 1.37 -3.75 11.75
CA VAL A 16 1.68 -2.34 11.53
C VAL A 16 2.18 -1.77 12.84
N MET A 17 3.40 -1.22 12.88
CA MET A 17 3.98 -0.64 14.11
C MET A 17 3.64 0.85 14.20
N ARG A 18 2.57 1.18 14.93
CA ARG A 18 2.13 2.55 15.22
C ARG A 18 1.57 2.58 16.65
N PRO A 19 2.44 2.68 17.66
CA PRO A 19 2.05 2.41 19.03
C PRO A 19 0.99 3.38 19.53
N VAL A 20 0.06 2.86 20.34
CA VAL A 20 -0.96 3.65 21.04
C VAL A 20 -0.96 3.30 22.53
N TYR A 21 -1.41 4.21 23.36
CA TYR A 21 -1.58 4.00 24.80
C TYR A 21 -3.06 4.05 25.16
N ASP A 22 -3.48 3.24 26.12
CA ASP A 22 -4.78 3.42 26.74
C ASP A 22 -4.76 4.38 27.93
N THR A 23 -5.95 4.59 28.50
CA THR A 23 -6.18 5.44 29.69
C THR A 23 -5.47 4.92 30.94
N ASN A 24 -5.08 3.64 30.98
CA ASN A 24 -4.34 3.03 32.09
C ASN A 24 -2.82 3.05 31.85
N GLY A 25 -2.36 3.61 30.73
CA GLY A 25 -0.94 3.67 30.35
C GLY A 25 -0.40 2.39 29.71
N VAL A 26 -1.26 1.43 29.34
CA VAL A 26 -0.83 0.21 28.64
C VAL A 26 -0.55 0.55 27.17
N GLN A 27 0.64 0.20 26.69
CA GLN A 27 1.04 0.38 25.30
C GLN A 27 0.62 -0.83 24.45
N TYR A 28 0.12 -0.55 23.25
CA TYR A 28 -0.21 -1.54 22.23
C TYR A 28 0.61 -1.25 20.97
N SER A 29 1.00 -2.29 20.22
CA SER A 29 1.79 -2.15 18.99
C SER A 29 1.07 -1.37 17.89
N ASN A 30 -0.26 -1.45 17.87
CA ASN A 30 -1.14 -0.58 17.10
C ASN A 30 -2.57 -0.51 17.66
N GLU A 31 -3.37 0.36 17.06
CA GLU A 31 -4.77 0.57 17.43
C GLU A 31 -5.65 -0.67 17.25
N CYS A 32 -5.39 -1.52 16.25
CA CYS A 32 -6.14 -2.77 16.07
C CYS A 32 -5.95 -3.70 17.28
N GLU A 33 -4.71 -3.86 17.71
CA GLU A 33 -4.33 -4.67 18.87
C GLU A 33 -4.97 -4.15 20.16
N MET A 34 -5.00 -2.83 20.35
CA MET A 34 -5.72 -2.23 21.47
C MET A 34 -7.23 -2.52 21.43
N ARG A 35 -7.88 -2.36 20.26
CA ARG A 35 -9.32 -2.63 20.11
C ARG A 35 -9.64 -4.09 20.32
N ARG A 36 -8.78 -5.01 19.85
CA ARG A 36 -8.94 -6.45 20.04
C ARG A 36 -8.81 -6.83 21.51
N ALA A 37 -7.79 -6.34 22.20
CA ALA A 37 -7.57 -6.62 23.62
C ALA A 37 -8.73 -6.16 24.53
N LYS A 38 -9.45 -5.11 24.13
CA LYS A 38 -10.58 -4.54 24.87
C LYS A 38 -11.94 -5.04 24.41
N CYS A 39 -11.98 -5.85 23.35
CA CYS A 39 -13.24 -6.29 22.79
C CYS A 39 -13.89 -7.34 23.69
N GLN A 40 -15.16 -7.12 24.03
CA GLN A 40 -15.98 -8.05 24.82
C GLN A 40 -16.90 -8.92 23.95
N GLY A 41 -16.86 -8.71 22.63
CA GLY A 41 -17.63 -9.49 21.65
C GLY A 41 -16.96 -10.83 21.32
N LYS A 42 -17.68 -11.69 20.58
CA LYS A 42 -17.12 -12.95 20.10
C LYS A 42 -16.23 -12.70 18.90
N GLU A 43 -15.08 -13.37 18.85
CA GLU A 43 -14.29 -13.45 17.62
C GLU A 43 -15.12 -14.17 16.56
N LYS A 44 -15.62 -13.43 15.57
CA LYS A 44 -16.20 -14.04 14.38
C LYS A 44 -15.03 -14.55 13.54
N ARG A 45 -14.95 -15.87 13.35
CA ARG A 45 -14.03 -16.45 12.37
C ARG A 45 -14.44 -15.96 10.99
N LYS A 46 -13.71 -14.98 10.47
CA LYS A 46 -13.78 -14.58 9.07
C LYS A 46 -12.86 -15.48 8.25
N SER A 47 -13.23 -15.79 7.02
CA SER A 47 -12.35 -16.49 6.09
C SER A 47 -11.13 -15.63 5.76
N MET A 48 -10.06 -16.26 5.27
CA MET A 48 -8.88 -15.52 4.81
C MET A 48 -9.22 -14.55 3.67
N GLU A 49 -10.16 -14.92 2.80
CA GLU A 49 -10.67 -14.08 1.71
C GLU A 49 -11.38 -12.83 2.24
N GLU A 50 -12.21 -12.97 3.29
CA GLU A 50 -12.91 -11.84 3.92
C GLU A 50 -11.93 -10.88 4.62
N ILE A 51 -10.91 -11.44 5.28
CA ILE A 51 -9.83 -10.65 5.92
C ILE A 51 -9.04 -9.87 4.86
N TYR A 52 -8.69 -10.52 3.75
CA TYR A 52 -7.93 -9.89 2.67
C TYR A 52 -8.76 -8.82 1.93
N ALA A 53 -10.07 -9.02 1.77
CA ALA A 53 -10.97 -8.02 1.20
C ALA A 53 -11.06 -6.74 2.05
N ASP A 54 -11.18 -6.86 3.38
CA ASP A 54 -11.17 -5.71 4.29
C ASP A 54 -9.82 -4.96 4.24
N TYR A 55 -8.71 -5.69 4.20
CA TYR A 55 -7.38 -5.12 4.04
C TYR A 55 -7.25 -4.32 2.74
N LYS A 56 -7.60 -4.91 1.58
CA LYS A 56 -7.55 -4.19 0.29
C LYS A 56 -8.43 -2.94 0.31
N LYS A 57 -9.57 -2.97 0.98
CA LYS A 57 -10.45 -1.80 1.12
C LYS A 57 -9.82 -0.69 1.98
N ARG A 58 -9.17 -1.03 3.09
CA ARG A 58 -8.62 -0.06 4.04
C ARG A 58 -7.23 0.44 3.68
N TYR A 59 -6.41 -0.43 3.09
CA TYR A 59 -4.98 -0.20 2.83
C TYR A 59 -4.58 -0.36 1.36
N GLY A 60 -5.46 -0.87 0.48
CA GLY A 60 -5.17 -1.01 -0.96
C GLY A 60 -5.13 0.32 -1.71
N LYS A 61 -5.38 1.45 -1.03
CA LYS A 61 -5.10 2.80 -1.54
C LYS A 61 -3.89 3.34 -0.78
N LEU A 62 -2.70 3.14 -1.34
CA LEU A 62 -1.47 3.69 -0.76
C LEU A 62 -1.54 5.23 -0.76
N PRO A 63 -0.97 5.91 0.25
CA PRO A 63 -0.97 7.37 0.33
C PRO A 63 -0.24 8.07 -0.83
N PHE A 64 0.43 7.29 -1.69
CA PHE A 64 1.07 7.74 -2.93
C PHE A 64 0.32 7.25 -4.19
N GLY A 65 -1.00 7.36 -4.22
CA GLY A 65 -1.78 7.38 -5.46
C GLY A 65 -1.63 6.18 -6.41
N ALA A 66 -1.29 4.99 -5.91
CA ALA A 66 -1.32 3.77 -6.70
C ALA A 66 -2.62 3.02 -6.40
N ASP A 67 -3.72 3.43 -7.02
CA ASP A 67 -4.90 2.58 -7.11
C ASP A 67 -4.62 1.49 -8.15
N ALA A 68 -4.68 0.23 -7.70
CA ALA A 68 -4.46 -0.97 -8.52
C ALA A 68 -5.54 -1.20 -9.60
N ASP A 69 -6.45 -0.25 -9.77
CA ASP A 69 -7.52 -0.23 -10.77
C ASP A 69 -7.55 1.13 -11.50
N SER A 70 -6.40 1.78 -11.68
CA SER A 70 -6.20 2.72 -12.77
C SER A 70 -5.39 2.03 -13.85
N LYS A 71 -5.95 1.99 -15.07
CA LYS A 71 -5.12 2.00 -16.28
C LYS A 71 -4.03 3.04 -16.04
N GLY A 72 -2.79 2.60 -15.87
CA GLY A 72 -1.62 3.47 -15.92
C GLY A 72 -1.57 4.10 -17.31
N SER A 73 -2.25 5.21 -17.47
CA SER A 73 -2.24 6.06 -18.65
C SER A 73 -2.47 7.48 -18.18
N ASP A 74 -1.42 8.06 -17.63
CA ASP A 74 -1.12 9.48 -17.79
C ASP A 74 0.38 9.52 -18.11
N SER A 75 0.81 9.60 -19.36
CA SER A 75 0.35 10.54 -20.40
C SER A 75 0.17 11.94 -19.81
N SER A 76 1.15 12.38 -19.02
CA SER A 76 1.32 13.80 -18.74
C SER A 76 1.88 14.47 -20.00
N ALA A 77 0.96 15.06 -20.75
CA ALA A 77 1.16 16.17 -21.68
C ALA A 77 2.21 15.94 -22.78
N ALA A 78 1.69 15.51 -23.94
CA ALA A 78 2.30 15.80 -25.23
C ALA A 78 2.46 17.32 -25.41
N THR A 79 3.60 17.84 -24.94
CA THR A 79 4.23 19.06 -25.42
C THR A 79 5.73 18.80 -25.50
N GLY A 80 6.17 18.09 -26.54
CA GLY A 80 7.46 18.36 -27.17
C GLY A 80 8.61 17.34 -27.03
N SER A 81 8.73 16.57 -25.95
CA SER A 81 9.88 15.66 -25.76
C SER A 81 9.54 14.51 -24.79
N ASP A 82 9.33 13.30 -25.30
CA ASP A 82 8.88 12.11 -24.54
C ASP A 82 10.03 11.48 -23.73
N CYS A 83 10.55 12.25 -22.77
CA CYS A 83 11.77 11.94 -22.03
C CYS A 83 11.48 11.78 -20.55
N PRO A 84 11.88 10.65 -19.94
CA PRO A 84 11.67 10.45 -18.51
C PRO A 84 12.50 11.46 -17.70
N LEU A 85 11.81 12.34 -16.97
CA LEU A 85 12.44 13.36 -16.11
C LEU A 85 13.08 12.74 -14.86
N VAL A 86 12.49 11.66 -14.34
CA VAL A 86 12.94 10.97 -13.12
C VAL A 86 12.99 9.47 -13.39
N CYS A 87 14.05 8.82 -12.93
CA CYS A 87 14.20 7.37 -12.93
C CYS A 87 14.46 6.91 -11.49
N PHE A 88 13.82 5.82 -11.08
CA PHE A 88 14.09 5.17 -9.80
C PHE A 88 15.22 4.16 -9.93
N ASP A 89 15.94 3.91 -8.84
CA ASP A 89 17.05 2.95 -8.76
C ASP A 89 16.55 1.50 -8.56
N VAL A 90 15.62 1.08 -9.42
CA VAL A 90 15.24 -0.32 -9.55
C VAL A 90 16.23 -0.98 -10.51
N TYR A 91 16.94 -2.01 -10.07
CA TYR A 91 17.93 -2.69 -10.90
C TYR A 91 17.26 -3.81 -11.72
N ASP A 92 17.17 -3.60 -13.04
CA ASP A 92 16.67 -4.56 -14.03
C ASP A 92 17.40 -4.29 -15.36
N PRO A 93 18.62 -4.83 -15.54
CA PRO A 93 19.55 -4.35 -16.55
C PRO A 93 19.07 -4.63 -17.97
N VAL A 94 19.18 -3.62 -18.84
CA VAL A 94 18.84 -3.71 -20.26
C VAL A 94 20.03 -3.29 -21.13
N HIS A 95 20.04 -3.74 -22.39
CA HIS A 95 21.08 -3.41 -23.36
C HIS A 95 20.49 -2.66 -24.56
N ASP A 96 21.24 -1.72 -25.13
CA ASP A 96 20.93 -1.15 -26.44
C ASP A 96 21.61 -1.93 -27.58
N GLU A 97 21.30 -1.54 -28.82
CA GLU A 97 21.87 -2.15 -30.03
C GLU A 97 23.37 -1.91 -30.21
N GLN A 98 23.94 -0.95 -29.46
CA GLN A 98 25.37 -0.66 -29.43
C GLN A 98 26.12 -1.47 -28.35
N GLY A 99 25.39 -2.24 -27.54
CA GLY A 99 25.94 -3.06 -26.45
C GLY A 99 26.15 -2.31 -25.13
N ASN A 100 25.62 -1.10 -24.97
CA ASN A 100 25.67 -0.39 -23.69
C ASN A 100 24.66 -0.99 -22.71
N THR A 101 25.07 -1.15 -21.46
CA THR A 101 24.20 -1.65 -20.38
C THR A 101 23.66 -0.50 -19.55
N TYR A 102 22.36 -0.51 -19.27
CA TYR A 102 21.69 0.47 -18.42
C TYR A 102 21.08 -0.23 -17.20
N SER A 103 21.07 0.46 -16.05
CA SER A 103 20.55 -0.11 -14.79
C SER A 103 19.08 -0.49 -14.86
N ASN A 104 18.29 0.20 -15.69
CA ASN A 104 16.92 -0.18 -16.06
C ASN A 104 16.47 0.53 -17.35
N GLU A 105 15.28 0.15 -17.83
CA GLU A 105 14.66 0.71 -19.04
C GLU A 105 14.45 2.24 -18.98
N CYS A 106 14.15 2.81 -17.80
CA CYS A 106 14.00 4.26 -17.64
C CYS A 106 15.32 4.98 -17.95
N TYR A 107 16.43 4.48 -17.39
CA TYR A 107 17.76 5.04 -17.65
C TYR A 107 18.17 4.90 -19.12
N MET A 108 17.81 3.80 -19.78
CA MET A 108 18.03 3.64 -21.23
C MET A 108 17.24 4.66 -22.05
N LYS A 109 15.94 4.84 -21.75
CA LYS A 109 15.09 5.83 -22.44
C LYS A 109 15.59 7.25 -22.23
N ARG A 110 16.00 7.59 -21.01
CA ARG A 110 16.57 8.90 -20.68
C ARG A 110 17.88 9.17 -21.43
N ALA A 111 18.73 8.16 -21.59
CA ALA A 111 19.98 8.31 -22.31
C ALA A 111 19.78 8.58 -23.82
N LYS A 112 18.66 8.11 -24.39
CA LYS A 112 18.28 8.35 -25.80
C LYS A 112 17.63 9.71 -26.02
N CYS A 113 17.28 10.40 -24.95
CA CYS A 113 16.74 11.75 -24.98
C CYS A 113 17.87 12.78 -25.08
N LYS A 114 17.85 13.56 -26.16
CA LYS A 114 18.79 14.66 -26.43
C LYS A 114 18.11 16.00 -26.19
#